data_AF-A0A3A9WI91-F1
#
_entry.id   AF-A0A3A9WI91-F1
#
_cell.length_a   1.000
_cell.length_b   1.000
_cell.length_c   1.000
_cell.angle_alpha   90.00
_cell.angle_beta   90.00
_cell.angle_gamma   90.00
#
_symmetry.space_group_name_H-M   'P 1'
#
loop_
_entity.id
_entity.type
_entity.pdbx_description
1 polymer ?
#
loop_
_entity_poly.entity_id
_entity_poly.type
_entity_poly.pdbx_seq_one_letter_code
_entity_poly.pdbx_strand_id
1 'polypeptide(L)'
;MCSYVGHTGALGEQWRSVGGSVQTDIDPRSLIGRKAFDRDGNKIGTVDEVYLDDATGTPEWAAVRTGLFSRDAFVPLDPSEVVDDALRVPFTRSLIKDAPDFGVGRHLSPEQELQLYHHYGLDVPRGGPVDPALSPDRDFGRLAAPGTDEDA
;
A
#
# COMPACT_ATOMS: atom_id res chain seq x y z
N MET A 1 0.71 -41.78 -12.37
CA MET A 1 1.81 -42.78 -12.36
C MET A 1 3.07 -42.08 -11.89
N CYS A 2 3.73 -42.66 -10.88
CA CYS A 2 5.03 -42.23 -10.36
C CYS A 2 6.15 -42.62 -11.33
N SER A 3 7.23 -41.84 -11.35
CA SER A 3 8.59 -42.34 -11.61
C SER A 3 9.60 -41.58 -10.76
N TYR A 4 10.41 -42.37 -10.06
CA TYR A 4 11.47 -42.04 -9.12
C TYR A 4 12.82 -42.29 -9.78
N VAL A 5 13.86 -41.50 -9.46
CA VAL A 5 15.26 -41.96 -9.48
C VAL A 5 16.09 -41.10 -8.50
N GLY A 6 16.64 -41.73 -7.45
CA GLY A 6 17.79 -41.24 -6.69
C GLY A 6 19.11 -41.65 -7.39
N HIS A 7 20.33 -41.40 -6.93
CA HIS A 7 20.95 -40.87 -5.72
C HIS A 7 22.46 -40.75 -6.06
N THR A 8 23.25 -40.14 -5.17
CA THR A 8 24.72 -40.28 -4.93
C THR A 8 25.67 -39.25 -5.55
N GLY A 9 26.51 -38.67 -4.68
CA GLY A 9 27.76 -37.97 -5.03
C GLY A 9 28.02 -36.76 -4.14
N ALA A 10 28.89 -36.93 -3.15
CA ALA A 10 29.13 -35.98 -2.07
C ALA A 10 30.31 -35.03 -2.32
N LEU A 11 30.38 -34.02 -1.43
CA LEU A 11 31.54 -33.23 -0.98
C LEU A 11 31.86 -31.94 -1.76
N GLY A 12 31.72 -30.81 -1.05
CA GLY A 12 32.22 -29.51 -1.49
C GLY A 12 31.47 -28.36 -0.81
N GLU A 13 31.95 -27.97 0.37
CA GLU A 13 32.03 -26.60 0.89
C GLU A 13 30.95 -25.54 0.55
N GLN A 14 30.46 -24.89 1.62
CA GLN A 14 29.92 -23.51 1.62
C GLN A 14 28.56 -23.39 0.87
N TRP A 15 27.41 -23.11 1.48
CA TRP A 15 27.06 -22.06 2.43
C TRP A 15 25.82 -22.54 3.20
N ARG A 16 25.76 -22.26 4.50
CA ARG A 16 24.48 -22.30 5.21
C ARG A 16 23.68 -21.10 4.73
N SER A 17 22.86 -21.24 3.70
CA SER A 17 21.78 -20.29 3.47
C SER A 17 20.71 -20.52 4.54
N VAL A 18 20.99 -20.07 5.77
CA VAL A 18 20.00 -19.31 6.53
C VAL A 18 19.83 -18.01 5.74
N GLY A 19 18.99 -18.12 4.73
CA GLY A 19 18.57 -17.06 3.86
C GLY A 19 17.13 -17.39 3.54
N GLY A 20 16.28 -17.37 4.57
CA GLY A 20 14.89 -17.05 4.35
C GLY A 20 14.94 -15.68 3.71
N SER A 21 14.93 -15.64 2.38
CA SER A 21 14.47 -14.47 1.67
C SER A 21 13.12 -14.22 2.29
N VAL A 22 13.05 -13.16 3.11
CA VAL A 22 11.82 -12.46 3.46
C VAL A 22 11.28 -11.86 2.18
N GLN A 23 10.98 -12.73 1.23
CA GLN A 23 10.10 -12.46 0.14
C GLN A 23 8.76 -12.47 0.85
N THR A 24 8.28 -11.27 1.14
CA THR A 24 6.95 -11.01 1.69
C THR A 24 5.95 -11.55 0.65
N ASP A 25 5.82 -12.88 0.58
CA ASP A 25 4.86 -13.64 -0.23
C ASP A 25 3.51 -13.47 0.44
N ILE A 26 3.04 -12.23 0.45
CA ILE A 26 1.67 -11.94 0.79
C ILE A 26 0.88 -12.46 -0.40
N ASP A 27 0.42 -13.71 -0.32
CA ASP A 27 -0.51 -14.23 -1.30
C ASP A 27 -1.82 -13.43 -1.18
N PRO A 28 -2.20 -12.66 -2.21
CA PRO A 28 -3.34 -11.74 -2.14
C PRO A 28 -4.66 -12.49 -1.91
N ARG A 29 -4.75 -13.74 -2.37
CA ARG A 29 -5.97 -14.57 -2.19
C ARG A 29 -6.07 -15.09 -0.77
N SER A 30 -4.94 -15.41 -0.15
CA SER A 30 -4.89 -15.86 1.24
C SER A 30 -5.26 -14.75 2.23
N LEU A 31 -5.09 -13.48 1.85
CA LEU A 31 -5.49 -12.33 2.66
C LEU A 31 -7.00 -12.09 2.70
N ILE A 32 -7.74 -12.45 1.65
CA ILE A 32 -9.18 -12.15 1.56
C ILE A 32 -9.93 -12.91 2.66
N GLY A 33 -10.76 -12.20 3.43
CA GLY A 33 -11.49 -12.73 4.57
C GLY A 33 -10.70 -12.79 5.88
N ARG A 34 -9.41 -12.41 5.88
CA ARG A 34 -8.58 -12.40 7.09
C ARG A 34 -8.83 -11.17 7.95
N LYS A 35 -8.45 -11.27 9.23
CA LYS A 35 -8.54 -10.14 10.16
C LYS A 35 -7.36 -9.19 9.90
N ALA A 36 -7.65 -7.89 9.98
CA ALA A 36 -6.64 -6.85 9.96
C ALA A 36 -6.47 -6.25 11.37
N PHE A 37 -5.22 -6.05 11.76
CA PHE A 37 -4.80 -5.51 13.05
C PHE A 37 -3.90 -4.29 12.88
N ASP A 38 -4.04 -3.39 13.83
CA ASP A 38 -3.28 -2.16 13.99
C ASP A 38 -1.84 -2.38 14.47
N ARG A 39 -1.01 -1.32 14.46
CA ARG A 39 0.29 -1.32 15.13
C ARG A 39 0.21 -1.73 16.61
N ASP A 40 -0.84 -1.29 17.31
CA ASP A 40 -1.09 -1.59 18.72
C ASP A 40 -1.74 -2.97 18.94
N GLY A 41 -2.07 -3.70 17.86
CA GLY A 41 -2.74 -5.00 17.92
C GLY A 41 -4.27 -4.90 18.05
N ASN A 42 -4.83 -3.70 17.91
CA ASN A 42 -6.27 -3.51 17.87
C ASN A 42 -6.86 -4.02 16.57
N LYS A 43 -7.99 -4.75 16.64
CA LYS A 43 -8.69 -5.19 15.43
C LYS A 43 -9.24 -3.98 14.67
N ILE A 44 -8.81 -3.86 13.41
CA ILE A 44 -9.31 -2.85 12.47
C ILE A 44 -10.60 -3.36 11.83
N GLY A 45 -10.56 -4.58 11.29
CA GLY A 45 -11.62 -5.12 10.45
C GLY A 45 -11.29 -6.47 9.81
N THR A 46 -11.89 -6.71 8.65
CA THR A 46 -11.65 -7.89 7.81
C THR A 46 -11.27 -7.44 6.40
N VAL A 47 -10.24 -8.04 5.82
CA VAL A 47 -9.83 -7.77 4.44
C VAL A 47 -10.93 -8.28 3.49
N ASP A 48 -11.44 -7.41 2.64
CA ASP A 48 -12.47 -7.72 1.65
C ASP A 48 -11.83 -7.98 0.28
N GLU A 49 -10.86 -7.16 -0.12
CA GLU A 49 -10.19 -7.23 -1.42
C GLU A 49 -8.73 -6.77 -1.34
N VAL A 50 -7.90 -7.25 -2.27
CA VAL A 50 -6.49 -6.85 -2.43
C VAL A 50 -6.29 -6.29 -3.84
N TYR A 51 -5.66 -5.14 -3.91
CA TYR A 51 -5.33 -4.43 -5.14
C TYR A 51 -3.84 -4.58 -5.45
N LEU A 52 -3.56 -4.88 -6.71
CA LEU A 52 -2.22 -5.03 -7.23
C LEU A 52 -1.84 -3.75 -7.99
N ASP A 53 -0.57 -3.37 -7.90
CA ASP A 53 0.00 -2.36 -8.78
C ASP A 53 -0.01 -2.87 -10.23
N ASP A 54 -0.44 -2.04 -11.17
CA ASP A 54 -0.60 -2.42 -12.59
C ASP A 54 0.75 -2.64 -13.27
N ALA A 55 1.80 -1.94 -12.82
CA ALA A 55 3.13 -2.02 -13.43
C ALA A 55 3.91 -3.28 -13.02
N THR A 56 3.81 -3.69 -11.76
CA THR A 56 4.57 -4.79 -11.16
C THR A 56 3.74 -6.04 -10.92
N GLY A 57 2.41 -5.92 -10.85
CA GLY A 57 1.49 -6.99 -10.47
C GLY A 57 1.61 -7.39 -9.00
N THR A 58 2.30 -6.60 -8.17
CA THR A 58 2.52 -6.90 -6.76
C THR A 58 1.42 -6.29 -5.88
N PRO A 59 1.02 -6.95 -4.78
CA PRO A 59 -0.03 -6.46 -3.91
C PRO A 59 0.42 -5.23 -3.13
N GLU A 60 -0.29 -4.11 -3.32
CA GLU A 60 0.10 -2.82 -2.78
C GLU A 60 -0.92 -2.28 -1.76
N TRP A 61 -2.21 -2.52 -2.01
CA TRP A 61 -3.29 -2.03 -1.15
C TRP A 61 -4.26 -3.15 -0.79
N ALA A 62 -4.80 -3.12 0.42
CA ALA A 62 -5.90 -3.98 0.83
C ALA A 62 -7.10 -3.14 1.29
N ALA A 63 -8.29 -3.47 0.81
CA ALA A 63 -9.53 -2.92 1.34
C ALA A 63 -9.95 -3.70 2.58
N VAL A 64 -10.09 -3.00 3.70
CA VAL A 64 -10.47 -3.57 4.98
C VAL A 64 -11.84 -3.02 5.40
N ARG A 65 -12.80 -3.92 5.55
CA ARG A 65 -14.11 -3.59 6.09
C ARG A 65 -14.02 -3.38 7.60
N THR A 66 -14.11 -2.12 8.03
CA THR A 66 -13.91 -1.73 9.44
C THR A 66 -15.17 -1.87 10.33
N GLY A 67 -16.35 -2.10 9.74
CA GLY A 67 -17.61 -2.35 10.45
C GLY A 67 -18.86 -2.25 9.56
N LEU A 68 -20.06 -2.52 10.11
CA LEU A 68 -21.34 -2.55 9.38
C LEU A 68 -21.91 -1.15 8.99
N PHE A 69 -21.36 -0.08 9.59
CA PHE A 69 -21.74 1.32 9.31
C PHE A 69 -20.55 2.18 8.92
N SER A 70 -19.37 1.58 8.84
CA SER A 70 -18.14 2.26 8.47
C SER A 70 -17.79 1.89 7.05
N ARG A 71 -17.25 2.85 6.30
CA ARG A 71 -16.74 2.61 4.97
C ARG A 71 -15.56 1.64 5.03
N ASP A 72 -15.29 1.01 3.90
CA ASP A 72 -14.07 0.25 3.71
C ASP A 72 -12.87 1.21 3.78
N ALA A 73 -11.78 0.72 4.37
CA ALA A 73 -10.57 1.50 4.53
C ALA A 73 -9.44 0.82 3.76
N PHE A 74 -8.72 1.60 2.95
CA PHE A 74 -7.57 1.11 2.20
C PHE A 74 -6.34 1.15 3.08
N VAL A 75 -5.66 0.02 3.27
CA VAL A 75 -4.41 -0.10 4.03
C VAL A 75 -3.24 -0.47 3.11
N PRO A 76 -2.05 0.11 3.31
CA PRO A 76 -0.88 -0.22 2.52
C PRO A 76 -0.33 -1.60 2.91
N LEU A 77 0.01 -2.42 1.94
CA LEU A 77 0.57 -3.76 2.14
C LEU A 77 2.10 -3.76 2.21
N ASP A 78 2.78 -2.83 1.54
CA ASP A 78 4.24 -2.73 1.52
C ASP A 78 4.90 -2.71 2.91
N PRO A 79 4.48 -1.84 3.86
CA PRO A 79 5.02 -1.86 5.21
C PRO A 79 4.29 -2.85 6.13
N SER A 80 3.29 -3.59 5.63
CA SER A 80 2.46 -4.50 6.43
C SER A 80 3.00 -5.92 6.39
N GLU A 81 2.72 -6.67 7.45
CA GLU A 81 3.17 -8.04 7.61
C GLU A 81 1.99 -8.98 7.85
N VAL A 82 2.07 -10.21 7.33
CA VAL A 82 1.08 -11.25 7.62
C VAL A 82 1.61 -12.14 8.72
N VAL A 83 0.95 -12.10 9.88
CA VAL A 83 1.33 -12.84 11.08
C VAL A 83 0.13 -13.65 11.54
N ASP A 84 0.34 -14.95 11.75
CA ASP A 84 -0.71 -15.87 12.21
C ASP A 84 -1.99 -15.77 11.34
N ASP A 85 -1.81 -15.75 10.01
CA ASP A 85 -2.93 -15.67 9.05
C ASP A 85 -3.74 -14.36 9.16
N ALA A 86 -3.19 -13.32 9.79
CA ALA A 86 -3.79 -12.01 9.92
C ALA A 86 -2.87 -10.90 9.38
N LEU A 87 -3.47 -9.87 8.80
CA LEU A 87 -2.75 -8.71 8.29
C LEU A 87 -2.46 -7.75 9.44
N ARG A 88 -1.19 -7.44 9.70
CA ARG A 88 -0.77 -6.44 10.68
C ARG A 88 -0.17 -5.24 9.98
N VAL A 89 -0.78 -4.09 10.23
CA VAL A 89 -0.46 -2.84 9.56
C VAL A 89 0.25 -1.93 10.57
N PRO A 90 1.41 -1.33 10.23
CA PRO A 90 2.14 -0.46 11.15
C PRO A 90 1.55 0.95 11.26
N PHE A 91 0.24 1.11 11.06
CA PHE A 91 -0.49 2.38 11.19
C PHE A 91 -1.52 2.29 12.31
N THR A 92 -2.07 3.44 12.72
CA THR A 92 -3.12 3.49 13.74
C THR A 92 -4.51 3.34 13.11
N ARG A 93 -5.46 2.74 13.83
CA ARG A 93 -6.82 2.49 13.33
C ARG A 93 -7.52 3.79 12.97
N SER A 94 -7.22 4.86 13.71
CA SER A 94 -7.75 6.19 13.43
C SER A 94 -7.26 6.72 12.08
N LEU A 95 -5.96 6.62 11.79
CA LEU A 95 -5.39 7.02 10.50
C LEU A 95 -6.01 6.21 9.35
N ILE A 96 -6.18 4.90 9.57
CA ILE A 96 -6.75 3.99 8.58
C ILE A 96 -8.21 4.34 8.27
N LYS A 97 -9.01 4.63 9.30
CA LYS A 97 -10.41 5.02 9.13
C LYS A 97 -10.61 6.41 8.52
N ASP A 98 -9.60 7.26 8.61
CA ASP A 98 -9.60 8.61 8.03
C ASP A 98 -9.12 8.62 6.57
N ALA A 99 -8.64 7.46 6.08
CA ALA A 99 -8.18 7.33 4.71
C ALA A 99 -9.30 7.65 3.70
N PRO A 100 -8.96 8.27 2.55
CA PRO A 100 -9.93 8.53 1.51
C PRO A 100 -10.54 7.22 1.01
N ASP A 101 -11.87 7.22 0.88
CA ASP A 101 -12.66 6.10 0.37
C ASP A 101 -12.88 6.24 -1.13
N PHE A 102 -12.37 5.28 -1.89
CA PHE A 102 -12.57 5.19 -3.34
C PHE A 102 -13.58 4.11 -3.73
N GLY A 103 -14.20 3.43 -2.77
CA GLY A 103 -15.13 2.32 -2.98
C GLY A 103 -14.45 1.01 -3.35
N VAL A 104 -14.92 -0.10 -2.77
CA VAL A 104 -14.43 -1.46 -3.06
C VAL A 104 -15.05 -2.03 -4.36
N GLY A 105 -14.33 -2.93 -5.02
CA GLY A 105 -14.78 -3.59 -6.27
C GLY A 105 -14.60 -2.75 -7.54
N ARG A 106 -13.81 -1.67 -7.48
CA ARG A 106 -13.45 -0.82 -8.62
C ARG A 106 -11.94 -0.58 -8.60
N HIS A 107 -11.33 -0.54 -9.78
CA HIS A 107 -9.89 -0.34 -9.91
C HIS A 107 -9.47 1.00 -9.27
N LEU A 108 -8.41 0.96 -8.46
CA LEU A 108 -7.77 2.16 -7.93
C LEU A 108 -7.02 2.84 -9.06
N SER A 109 -7.36 4.09 -9.37
CA SER A 109 -6.62 4.85 -10.37
C SER A 109 -5.28 5.36 -9.80
N PRO A 110 -4.27 5.63 -10.64
CA PRO A 110 -2.97 6.16 -10.20
C PRO A 110 -3.08 7.42 -9.33
N GLU A 111 -4.01 8.32 -9.68
CA GLU A 111 -4.28 9.55 -8.90
C GLU A 111 -4.90 9.28 -7.52
N GLN A 112 -5.62 8.16 -7.36
CA GLN A 112 -6.24 7.74 -6.10
C GLN A 112 -5.21 7.07 -5.20
N GLU A 113 -4.36 6.21 -5.77
CA GLU A 113 -3.21 5.61 -5.08
C GLU A 113 -2.28 6.69 -4.55
N LEU A 114 -1.98 7.71 -5.36
CA LEU A 114 -1.18 8.86 -4.95
C LEU A 114 -1.77 9.56 -3.71
N GLN A 115 -3.09 9.75 -3.65
CA GLN A 115 -3.75 10.32 -2.47
C GLN A 115 -3.61 9.43 -1.23
N LEU A 116 -3.69 8.10 -1.38
CA LEU A 116 -3.43 7.16 -0.28
C LEU A 116 -1.98 7.26 0.18
N TYR A 117 -1.02 7.30 -0.75
CA TYR A 117 0.40 7.49 -0.44
C TYR A 117 0.63 8.75 0.38
N HIS A 118 0.08 9.89 -0.05
CA HIS A 118 0.16 11.15 0.68
C HIS A 118 -0.50 11.07 2.08
N HIS A 119 -1.65 10.40 2.19
CA HIS A 119 -2.35 10.23 3.47
C HIS A 119 -1.53 9.41 4.49
N TYR A 120 -0.90 8.34 4.04
CA TYR A 120 -0.07 7.47 4.88
C TYR A 120 1.37 7.98 5.05
N GLY A 121 1.76 9.02 4.33
CA GLY A 121 3.13 9.56 4.36
C GLY A 121 4.17 8.59 3.79
N LEU A 122 3.77 7.77 2.81
CA LEU A 122 4.60 6.78 2.15
C LEU A 122 5.28 7.37 0.91
N ASP A 123 6.49 6.90 0.58
CA ASP A 123 7.17 7.29 -0.66
C ASP A 123 6.47 6.61 -1.85
N VAL A 124 6.11 7.40 -2.86
CA VAL A 124 5.48 6.87 -4.07
C VAL A 124 6.54 6.09 -4.83
N PRO A 125 6.33 4.79 -5.14
CA PRO A 125 7.26 4.05 -5.96
C PRO A 125 7.45 4.80 -7.28
N ARG A 126 8.71 5.11 -7.63
CA ARG A 126 9.09 5.79 -8.88
C ARG A 126 8.83 4.86 -10.06
N GLY A 127 7.55 4.69 -10.43
CA GLY A 127 7.09 3.81 -11.51
C GLY A 127 5.91 4.36 -12.31
N GLY A 128 5.15 5.31 -11.76
CA GLY A 128 4.08 6.00 -12.49
C GLY A 128 4.53 7.34 -13.09
N PRO A 129 3.94 7.79 -14.22
CA PRO A 129 4.12 9.16 -14.68
C PRO A 129 3.51 10.11 -13.65
N VAL A 130 4.36 10.63 -12.76
CA VAL A 130 4.11 11.86 -12.05
C VAL A 130 3.96 12.94 -13.12
N ASP A 131 2.73 13.35 -13.39
CA ASP A 131 2.48 14.58 -14.12
C ASP A 131 2.78 15.73 -13.16
N PRO A 132 3.87 16.49 -13.35
CA PRO A 132 4.28 17.55 -12.42
C PRO A 132 3.28 18.71 -12.35
N ALA A 133 2.19 18.67 -13.13
CA ALA A 133 1.15 19.70 -13.18
C ALA A 133 0.19 19.72 -11.97
N LEU A 134 0.19 18.68 -11.10
CA LEU A 134 -0.68 18.62 -9.92
C LEU A 134 0.01 19.00 -8.61
N SER A 135 1.14 19.71 -8.66
CA SER A 135 1.49 20.55 -7.50
C SER A 135 0.45 21.66 -7.44
N PRO A 136 -0.42 21.77 -6.42
CA PRO A 136 -1.14 23.00 -6.21
C PRO A 136 -0.07 24.05 -5.96
N ASP A 137 0.18 24.86 -6.99
CA ASP A 137 0.88 26.13 -6.90
C ASP A 137 0.16 26.93 -5.81
N ARG A 138 0.67 26.77 -4.60
CA ARG A 138 0.17 27.41 -3.39
C ARG A 138 1.04 28.63 -3.16
N ASP A 139 1.21 29.46 -4.18
CA ASP A 139 1.59 30.86 -4.01
C ASP A 139 0.31 31.70 -3.90
N PHE A 140 -0.28 31.63 -2.70
CA PHE A 140 -1.29 32.59 -2.29
C PHE A 140 -0.62 33.95 -2.11
N GLY A 141 -0.80 34.81 -3.11
CA GLY A 141 -0.98 36.26 -3.01
C GLY A 141 -0.18 37.03 -1.97
N ARG A 142 0.79 37.83 -2.45
CA ARG A 142 1.27 39.03 -1.74
C ARG A 142 0.92 40.31 -2.54
N LEU A 143 -0.23 40.87 -2.16
CA LEU A 143 -0.54 42.31 -2.05
C LEU A 143 -0.62 43.19 -3.32
N ALA A 144 -1.87 43.57 -3.64
CA ALA A 144 -2.26 44.89 -4.18
C ALA A 144 -1.71 46.03 -3.28
N ALA A 145 -1.42 47.28 -3.66
CA ALA A 145 -1.57 48.19 -4.82
C ALA A 145 -0.57 49.38 -4.56
N PRO A 146 -0.66 50.63 -5.10
CA PRO A 146 -1.36 51.19 -6.27
C PRO A 146 -0.43 51.96 -7.24
N GLY A 147 -0.97 52.47 -8.34
CA GLY A 147 -0.23 53.07 -9.46
C GLY A 147 0.53 54.38 -9.18
N THR A 148 1.37 54.74 -10.14
CA THR A 148 1.73 56.14 -10.41
C THR A 148 2.03 56.30 -11.89
N ASP A 149 1.26 57.18 -12.50
CA ASP A 149 1.48 57.91 -13.76
C ASP A 149 2.95 58.31 -13.94
N GLU A 150 3.53 58.17 -15.15
CA GLU A 150 4.31 59.25 -15.75
C GLU A 150 4.62 59.01 -17.25
N ASP A 151 4.40 60.10 -17.99
CA ASP A 151 4.54 60.44 -19.41
C ASP A 151 5.99 60.40 -19.95
N ALA A 152 6.17 59.97 -21.21
CA ALA A 152 7.18 60.47 -22.16
C ALA A 152 7.00 59.90 -23.59
#